data_AF-A0A7R9UZ57-F1
#
_entry.id   AF-A0A7R9UZ57-F1
#
_cell.length_a   1.000
_cell.length_b   1.000
_cell.length_c   1.000
_cell.angle_alpha   90.00
_cell.angle_beta   90.00
_cell.angle_gamma   90.00
#
_symmetry.space_group_name_H-M   'P 1'
#
loop_
_entity.id
_entity.type
_entity.pdbx_description
1 polymer ?
#
loop_
_entity_poly.entity_id
_entity_poly.type
_entity_poly.pdbx_seq_one_letter_code
_entity_poly.pdbx_strand_id
1 'polypeptide(L)'
;YRVPYNGGWHPSSPKAPPANAVLHGDALKAQAAQWAARGIIEQDAADALCWTSEYFAQGQSLKGVYFVMIGAGSAMGPFPKLLEMGATVVAIDIPGSWGAGGPRPTWTLWKRLCDAARASPGSLIFPLGKPQASCTSDDDMYAASGCDLMNQPGEIANWLVHWQSTIPADAKVVIGNYTYLDGDLHVKLALCADYCIAKLCAARQSTTVAFLCTPTDIHVCPKEAHDAAERNYGSGLGSLGLEMLAHALSGGKLLVKNALAPVKSASGKEIHLVDGLSVAQGPNYGLAKRMQHWRACIAYDAGHTVSSMVAPSTATISVIHNKTFAWAYGGMPYFKYEIFKQETTNAVMAALLMHDTLNAASPKNPKNRKAIGIDNTLELFRTQGVHGGLWRCAYKVDSIGEVSALIYFAGIASPAFTAASAVMLGIVAMMNMKWQ
;
A
#
# COMPACT_ATOMS: atom_id res chain seq x y z
N TYR A 1 3.60 18.64 6.42
CA TYR A 1 3.55 17.39 5.63
C TYR A 1 2.88 17.64 4.29
N ARG A 2 3.30 16.96 3.20
CA ARG A 2 2.80 17.20 1.82
C ARG A 2 2.42 15.88 1.14
N VAL A 3 1.21 15.82 0.56
CA VAL A 3 0.69 14.64 -0.15
C VAL A 3 0.34 15.01 -1.60
N PRO A 4 1.08 14.50 -2.60
CA PRO A 4 0.70 14.67 -4.01
C PRO A 4 -0.63 13.98 -4.30
N TYR A 5 -1.61 14.72 -4.84
CA TYR A 5 -2.92 14.17 -5.17
C TYR A 5 -3.69 15.06 -6.15
N ASN A 6 -4.25 14.45 -7.18
CA ASN A 6 -5.17 15.09 -8.12
C ASN A 6 -6.30 14.13 -8.54
N GLY A 7 -6.75 13.31 -7.59
CA GLY A 7 -7.68 12.20 -7.81
C GLY A 7 -6.98 10.85 -7.96
N GLY A 8 -7.78 9.79 -7.92
CA GLY A 8 -7.35 8.43 -8.23
C GLY A 8 -6.75 8.30 -9.63
N TRP A 9 -5.97 7.26 -9.83
CA TRP A 9 -5.47 6.87 -11.14
C TRP A 9 -6.62 6.41 -12.03
N HIS A 10 -6.59 6.80 -13.30
CA HIS A 10 -7.52 6.34 -14.33
C HIS A 10 -6.78 6.32 -15.68
N PRO A 11 -7.14 5.46 -16.65
CA PRO A 11 -6.48 5.43 -17.96
C PRO A 11 -6.48 6.78 -18.72
N SER A 12 -7.48 7.64 -18.49
CA SER A 12 -7.52 9.00 -19.05
C SER A 12 -6.70 10.03 -18.26
N SER A 13 -6.25 9.70 -17.05
CA SER A 13 -5.39 10.52 -16.18
C SER A 13 -4.24 9.68 -15.58
N PRO A 14 -3.38 9.07 -16.42
CA PRO A 14 -2.45 8.03 -15.96
C PRO A 14 -1.19 8.60 -15.31
N LYS A 15 -0.95 9.91 -15.46
CA LYS A 15 0.26 10.58 -15.00
C LYS A 15 0.24 10.77 -13.48
N ALA A 16 1.44 10.77 -12.90
CA ALA A 16 1.66 11.22 -11.53
C ALA A 16 1.00 12.60 -11.27
N PRO A 17 0.59 12.90 -10.04
CA PRO A 17 0.11 14.24 -9.70
C PRO A 17 1.19 15.28 -10.07
N PRO A 18 0.84 16.38 -10.77
CA PRO A 18 1.80 17.42 -11.10
C PRO A 18 2.33 18.09 -9.82
N ALA A 19 3.51 18.73 -9.90
CA ALA A 19 4.18 19.28 -8.72
C ALA A 19 3.38 20.33 -7.93
N ASN A 20 2.39 20.97 -8.56
CA ASN A 20 1.47 21.92 -7.93
C ASN A 20 0.22 21.27 -7.32
N ALA A 21 -0.09 20.01 -7.65
CA ALA A 21 -1.22 19.27 -7.09
C ALA A 21 -0.80 18.54 -5.81
N VAL A 22 -0.56 19.33 -4.76
CA VAL A 22 -0.06 18.83 -3.48
C VAL A 22 -0.93 19.34 -2.34
N LEU A 23 -1.48 18.41 -1.57
CA LEU A 23 -2.27 18.69 -0.38
C LEU A 23 -1.36 18.90 0.83
N HIS A 24 -1.68 19.90 1.64
CA HIS A 24 -1.05 20.20 2.93
C HIS A 24 -2.01 21.00 3.81
N GLY A 25 -1.71 21.10 5.11
CA GLY A 25 -2.52 21.88 6.06
C GLY A 25 -4.00 21.47 6.02
N ASP A 26 -4.89 22.46 5.98
CA ASP A 26 -6.34 22.23 5.98
C ASP A 26 -6.86 21.52 4.73
N ALA A 27 -6.23 21.73 3.56
CA ALA A 27 -6.60 21.01 2.34
C ALA A 27 -6.36 19.50 2.47
N LEU A 28 -5.27 19.10 3.15
CA LEU A 28 -5.01 17.69 3.44
C LEU A 28 -6.02 17.13 4.43
N LYS A 29 -6.36 17.87 5.49
CA LYS A 29 -7.37 17.44 6.48
C LYS A 29 -8.75 17.28 5.84
N ALA A 30 -9.15 18.23 5.00
CA ALA A 30 -10.39 18.15 4.24
C ALA A 30 -10.40 16.94 3.30
N GLN A 31 -9.30 16.66 2.59
CA GLN A 31 -9.21 15.49 1.74
C GLN A 31 -9.26 14.18 2.55
N ALA A 32 -8.59 14.11 3.69
CA ALA A 32 -8.62 12.93 4.56
C ALA A 32 -10.05 12.63 5.03
N ALA A 33 -10.79 13.66 5.46
CA ALA A 33 -12.21 13.54 5.81
C ALA A 33 -13.07 13.11 4.60
N GLN A 34 -12.81 13.64 3.41
CA GLN A 34 -13.50 13.22 2.18
C GLN A 34 -13.22 11.75 1.83
N TRP A 35 -11.97 11.29 1.96
CA TRP A 35 -11.63 9.89 1.72
C TRP A 35 -12.33 8.97 2.73
N ALA A 36 -12.38 9.32 4.01
CA ALA A 36 -13.10 8.56 5.02
C ALA A 36 -14.61 8.53 4.75
N ALA A 37 -15.22 9.69 4.46
CA ALA A 37 -16.65 9.80 4.16
C ALA A 37 -17.06 9.00 2.91
N ARG A 38 -16.19 8.94 1.90
CA ARG A 38 -16.38 8.12 0.68
C ARG A 38 -16.05 6.64 0.90
N GLY A 39 -15.51 6.27 2.06
CA GLY A 39 -15.11 4.91 2.37
C GLY A 39 -13.84 4.45 1.66
N ILE A 40 -13.00 5.38 1.19
CA ILE A 40 -11.73 5.07 0.50
C ILE A 40 -10.67 4.63 1.51
N ILE A 41 -10.68 5.26 2.69
CA ILE A 41 -9.86 4.90 3.84
C ILE A 41 -10.77 4.80 5.07
N GLU A 42 -10.31 4.12 6.11
CA GLU A 42 -11.00 4.09 7.40
C GLU A 42 -10.77 5.38 8.19
N GLN A 43 -11.70 5.70 9.11
CA GLN A 43 -11.67 6.98 9.84
C GLN A 43 -10.38 7.15 10.66
N ASP A 44 -9.90 6.09 11.30
CA ASP A 44 -8.67 6.11 12.08
C ASP A 44 -7.41 6.30 11.19
N ALA A 45 -7.46 5.92 9.91
CA ALA A 45 -6.43 6.25 8.92
C ALA A 45 -6.42 7.75 8.58
N ALA A 46 -7.62 8.34 8.42
CA ALA A 46 -7.77 9.77 8.19
C ALA A 46 -7.24 10.58 9.37
N ASP A 47 -7.58 10.18 10.59
CA ASP A 47 -7.13 10.83 11.83
C ASP A 47 -5.60 10.74 11.98
N ALA A 48 -4.99 9.59 11.67
CA ALA A 48 -3.55 9.41 11.68
C ALA A 48 -2.83 10.31 10.64
N LEU A 49 -3.42 10.50 9.46
CA LEU A 49 -2.90 11.39 8.44
C LEU A 49 -2.98 12.87 8.88
N CYS A 50 -4.10 13.27 9.50
CA CYS A 50 -4.27 14.59 10.10
C CYS A 50 -3.26 14.83 11.23
N TRP A 51 -3.10 13.86 12.14
CA TRP A 51 -2.12 13.92 13.22
C TRP A 51 -0.70 14.11 12.69
N THR A 52 -0.32 13.36 11.66
CA THR A 52 1.02 13.47 11.06
C THR A 52 1.23 14.86 10.45
N SER A 53 0.20 15.38 9.77
CA SER A 53 0.24 16.73 9.20
C SER A 53 0.50 17.78 10.29
N GLU A 54 -0.21 17.69 11.41
CA GLU A 54 -0.09 18.59 12.55
C GLU A 54 1.24 18.46 13.29
N TYR A 55 1.71 17.23 13.53
CA TYR A 55 2.99 16.94 14.19
C TYR A 55 4.13 17.72 13.51
N PHE A 56 4.22 17.63 12.18
CA PHE A 56 5.25 18.36 11.43
C PHE A 56 4.96 19.85 11.28
N ALA A 57 3.69 20.29 11.28
CA ALA A 57 3.35 21.72 11.27
C ALA A 57 3.75 22.41 12.58
N GLN A 58 3.78 21.68 13.70
CA GLN A 58 4.24 22.14 15.01
C GLN A 58 5.78 22.17 15.14
N GLY A 59 6.52 21.95 14.05
CA GLY A 59 7.98 21.97 14.05
C GLY A 59 8.64 20.73 14.63
N GLN A 60 7.88 19.65 14.89
CA GLN A 60 8.46 18.36 15.28
C GLN A 60 9.21 17.72 14.12
N SER A 61 10.12 16.78 14.43
CA SER A 61 11.00 16.16 13.43
C SER A 61 11.13 14.65 13.62
N LEU A 62 11.88 14.01 12.71
CA LEU A 62 12.29 12.61 12.79
C LEU A 62 13.67 12.43 13.47
N LYS A 63 14.16 13.43 14.20
CA LYS A 63 15.43 13.35 14.92
C LYS A 63 15.38 12.18 15.92
N GLY A 64 16.43 11.36 15.92
CA GLY A 64 16.53 10.17 16.78
C GLY A 64 15.68 8.99 16.33
N VAL A 65 15.11 9.04 15.11
CA VAL A 65 14.38 7.93 14.49
C VAL A 65 15.16 7.40 13.29
N TYR A 66 15.40 6.09 13.29
CA TYR A 66 16.15 5.40 12.25
C TYR A 66 15.27 4.37 11.56
N PHE A 67 15.17 4.46 10.25
CA PHE A 67 14.31 3.59 9.43
C PHE A 67 15.17 2.58 8.67
N VAL A 68 15.25 1.35 9.18
CA VAL A 68 15.79 0.19 8.47
C VAL A 68 14.79 -0.23 7.39
N MET A 69 15.17 -0.05 6.13
CA MET A 69 14.34 -0.35 4.98
C MET A 69 14.90 -1.55 4.24
N ILE A 70 14.25 -2.70 4.37
CA ILE A 70 14.49 -3.86 3.51
C ILE A 70 13.71 -3.65 2.21
N GLY A 71 14.42 -3.45 1.11
CA GLY A 71 13.86 -3.02 -0.18
C GLY A 71 13.77 -1.50 -0.31
N ALA A 72 14.84 -0.78 0.04
CA ALA A 72 14.89 0.68 -0.01
C ALA A 72 14.57 1.28 -1.40
N GLY A 73 14.91 0.56 -2.47
CA GLY A 73 14.65 0.93 -3.85
C GLY A 73 13.27 0.55 -4.38
N SER A 74 12.42 -0.08 -3.56
CA SER A 74 11.06 -0.47 -3.94
C SER A 74 10.23 0.75 -4.34
N ALA A 75 9.35 0.57 -5.33
CA ALA A 75 8.46 1.63 -5.80
C ALA A 75 7.46 2.09 -4.73
N MET A 76 6.98 1.13 -3.92
CA MET A 76 5.96 1.37 -2.89
C MET A 76 6.52 1.80 -1.54
N GLY A 77 7.83 1.61 -1.31
CA GLY A 77 8.45 1.94 -0.03
C GLY A 77 8.40 3.44 0.28
N PRO A 78 8.40 3.83 1.56
CA PRO A 78 8.35 5.23 1.98
C PRO A 78 9.67 5.99 1.78
N PHE A 79 10.67 5.40 1.10
CA PHE A 79 12.06 5.89 1.02
C PHE A 79 12.17 7.37 0.62
N PRO A 80 11.57 7.82 -0.51
CA PRO A 80 11.71 9.22 -0.91
C PRO A 80 11.08 10.17 0.10
N LYS A 81 9.93 9.79 0.67
CA LYS A 81 9.20 10.62 1.64
C LYS A 81 9.95 10.69 2.98
N LEU A 82 10.56 9.60 3.44
CA LEU A 82 11.37 9.61 4.66
C LEU A 82 12.57 10.55 4.52
N LEU A 83 13.28 10.51 3.39
CA LEU A 83 14.38 11.41 3.10
C LEU A 83 13.94 12.88 3.00
N GLU A 84 12.83 13.16 2.31
CA GLU A 84 12.21 14.49 2.27
C GLU A 84 11.91 15.05 3.67
N MET A 85 11.49 14.17 4.60
CA MET A 85 11.16 14.52 5.98
C MET A 85 12.39 14.55 6.92
N GLY A 86 13.61 14.39 6.40
CA GLY A 86 14.84 14.46 7.18
C GLY A 86 15.16 13.21 7.99
N ALA A 87 14.60 12.05 7.63
CA ALA A 87 14.86 10.79 8.32
C ALA A 87 16.29 10.30 8.08
N THR A 88 16.80 9.49 9.02
CA THR A 88 17.94 8.61 8.75
C THR A 88 17.42 7.26 8.29
N VAL A 89 17.78 6.86 7.08
CA VAL A 89 17.40 5.58 6.47
C VAL A 89 18.59 4.64 6.46
N VAL A 90 18.42 3.44 7.01
CA VAL A 90 19.36 2.33 6.87
C VAL A 90 18.87 1.43 5.74
N ALA A 91 19.45 1.59 4.57
CA ALA A 91 19.01 0.91 3.36
C ALA A 91 19.62 -0.48 3.25
N ILE A 92 18.73 -1.47 3.17
CA ILE A 92 19.02 -2.84 2.75
C ILE A 92 18.30 -3.01 1.41
N ASP A 93 18.99 -3.47 0.39
CA ASP A 93 18.36 -3.82 -0.88
C ASP A 93 19.03 -5.05 -1.48
N ILE A 94 18.28 -5.76 -2.32
CA ILE A 94 18.75 -6.99 -2.95
C ILE A 94 19.47 -6.70 -4.28
N PRO A 95 20.49 -7.49 -4.64
CA PRO A 95 21.08 -7.42 -5.96
C PRO A 95 19.99 -7.74 -6.98
N GLY A 96 19.88 -6.90 -8.01
CA GLY A 96 18.84 -7.08 -9.01
C GLY A 96 19.21 -8.14 -10.05
N SER A 97 18.25 -9.00 -10.39
CA SER A 97 18.08 -9.60 -11.71
C SER A 97 16.64 -9.34 -12.09
N TRP A 98 16.34 -8.60 -13.17
CA TRP A 98 14.95 -8.37 -13.58
C TRP A 98 14.63 -9.19 -14.82
N GLY A 99 13.75 -10.18 -14.69
CA GLY A 99 13.27 -11.00 -15.81
C GLY A 99 14.31 -11.93 -16.42
N ALA A 100 13.99 -12.49 -17.58
CA ALA A 100 14.90 -13.32 -18.37
C ALA A 100 15.98 -12.45 -19.02
N GLY A 101 17.09 -12.19 -18.32
CA GLY A 101 18.26 -11.52 -18.89
C GLY A 101 19.18 -10.82 -17.89
N GLY A 102 20.28 -11.48 -17.52
CA GLY A 102 21.53 -10.89 -17.03
C GLY A 102 21.54 -10.28 -15.60
N PRO A 103 22.74 -10.23 -14.95
CA PRO A 103 22.92 -9.54 -13.68
C PRO A 103 22.72 -8.03 -13.86
N ARG A 104 21.86 -7.40 -13.05
CA ARG A 104 21.75 -5.93 -13.03
C ARG A 104 22.97 -5.36 -12.30
N PRO A 105 23.61 -4.30 -12.80
CA PRO A 105 24.59 -3.57 -12.01
C PRO A 105 23.89 -2.96 -10.79
N THR A 106 24.16 -3.50 -9.60
CA THR A 106 23.76 -2.95 -8.30
C THR A 106 24.12 -1.47 -8.17
N TRP A 107 25.20 -1.06 -8.85
CA TRP A 107 25.66 0.31 -8.99
C TRP A 107 24.55 1.32 -9.33
N THR A 108 23.69 1.04 -10.31
CA THR A 108 22.65 2.01 -10.75
C THR A 108 21.60 2.28 -9.66
N LEU A 109 21.24 1.25 -8.90
CA LEU A 109 20.33 1.34 -7.78
C LEU A 109 20.95 2.19 -6.67
N TRP A 110 22.18 1.87 -6.26
CA TRP A 110 22.86 2.58 -5.18
C TRP A 110 23.18 4.03 -5.53
N LYS A 111 23.57 4.30 -6.78
CA LYS A 111 23.70 5.67 -7.28
C LYS A 111 22.40 6.44 -7.08
N ARG A 112 21.26 5.89 -7.50
CA ARG A 112 19.94 6.52 -7.35
C ARG A 112 19.59 6.79 -5.88
N LEU A 113 19.83 5.83 -4.98
CA LEU A 113 19.54 6.00 -3.55
C LEU A 113 20.44 7.07 -2.91
N CYS A 114 21.73 7.08 -3.25
CA CYS A 114 22.69 8.08 -2.77
C CYS A 114 22.38 9.48 -3.31
N ASP A 115 22.08 9.61 -4.60
CA ASP A 115 21.67 10.88 -5.22
C ASP A 115 20.41 11.44 -4.53
N ALA A 116 19.42 10.59 -4.26
CA ALA A 116 18.21 10.98 -3.56
C ALA A 116 18.50 11.47 -2.13
N ALA A 117 19.41 10.80 -1.40
CA ALA A 117 19.83 11.22 -0.08
C ALA A 117 20.56 12.58 -0.13
N ARG A 118 21.51 12.76 -1.04
CA ARG A 118 22.26 14.02 -1.23
C ARG A 118 21.35 15.20 -1.59
N ALA A 119 20.25 14.94 -2.32
CA ALA A 119 19.26 15.95 -2.70
C ALA A 119 18.20 16.23 -1.61
N SER A 120 18.34 15.65 -0.42
CA SER A 120 17.36 15.70 0.65
C SER A 120 17.99 16.16 1.98
N PRO A 121 17.18 16.57 2.98
CA PRO A 121 17.67 16.79 4.34
C PRO A 121 17.92 15.48 5.11
N GLY A 122 17.55 14.33 4.53
CA GLY A 122 17.72 13.01 5.14
C GLY A 122 19.16 12.48 5.07
N SER A 123 19.39 11.36 5.74
CA SER A 123 20.68 10.66 5.75
C SER A 123 20.50 9.21 5.33
N LEU A 124 21.52 8.65 4.69
CA LEU A 124 21.51 7.27 4.20
C LEU A 124 22.69 6.49 4.80
N ILE A 125 22.37 5.33 5.38
CA ILE A 125 23.33 4.34 5.89
C ILE A 125 23.10 3.06 5.09
N PHE A 126 24.15 2.41 4.62
CA PHE A 126 24.05 1.19 3.83
C PHE A 126 25.32 0.35 3.99
N PRO A 127 25.23 -0.98 3.83
CA PRO A 127 26.40 -1.85 3.90
C PRO A 127 27.31 -1.66 2.68
N LEU A 128 28.61 -1.86 2.88
CA LEU A 128 29.62 -1.92 1.83
C LEU A 128 30.37 -3.25 1.93
N GLY A 129 30.69 -3.85 0.80
CA GLY A 129 31.51 -5.06 0.70
C GLY A 129 32.99 -4.83 1.05
N LYS A 130 33.42 -3.58 1.21
CA LYS A 130 34.77 -3.18 1.63
C LYS A 130 34.71 -1.90 2.49
N PRO A 131 35.76 -1.57 3.27
CA PRO A 131 35.78 -0.33 4.05
C PRO A 131 35.56 0.90 3.17
N GLN A 132 34.74 1.86 3.64
CA GLN A 132 34.44 3.09 2.89
C GLN A 132 35.68 3.90 2.55
N ALA A 133 36.69 3.93 3.44
CA ALA A 133 37.97 4.60 3.20
C ALA A 133 38.80 3.97 2.06
N SER A 134 38.45 2.76 1.63
CA SER A 134 39.07 2.07 0.48
C SER A 134 38.31 2.30 -0.84
N CYS A 135 37.23 3.08 -0.83
CA CYS A 135 36.54 3.51 -2.04
C CYS A 135 37.25 4.74 -2.62
N THR A 136 37.72 4.67 -3.86
CA THR A 136 38.51 5.75 -4.50
C THR A 136 37.64 6.76 -5.26
N SER A 137 36.37 6.42 -5.51
CA SER A 137 35.39 7.27 -6.17
C SER A 137 33.97 6.89 -5.73
N ASP A 138 32.99 7.76 -6.04
CA ASP A 138 31.57 7.47 -5.87
C ASP A 138 31.17 6.19 -6.65
N ASP A 139 31.71 5.99 -7.85
CA ASP A 139 31.39 4.80 -8.66
C ASP A 139 31.91 3.51 -8.04
N ASP A 140 33.12 3.56 -7.47
CA ASP A 140 33.69 2.43 -6.72
C ASP A 140 32.90 2.16 -5.43
N MET A 141 32.43 3.21 -4.75
CA MET A 141 31.52 3.08 -3.61
C MET A 141 30.20 2.43 -4.02
N TYR A 142 29.55 2.89 -5.09
CA TYR A 142 28.29 2.33 -5.60
C TYR A 142 28.44 0.86 -6.03
N ALA A 143 29.59 0.49 -6.62
CA ALA A 143 29.89 -0.89 -6.98
C ALA A 143 30.10 -1.78 -5.76
N ALA A 144 30.69 -1.24 -4.68
CA ALA A 144 30.87 -1.93 -3.42
C ALA A 144 29.61 -1.92 -2.51
N SER A 145 28.58 -1.16 -2.88
CA SER A 145 27.39 -0.95 -2.04
C SER A 145 26.42 -2.13 -2.07
N GLY A 146 25.79 -2.36 -0.93
CA GLY A 146 24.69 -3.29 -0.76
C GLY A 146 25.06 -4.64 -0.15
N CYS A 147 24.12 -5.55 -0.23
CA CYS A 147 24.15 -6.86 0.40
C CYS A 147 23.21 -7.81 -0.35
N ASP A 148 23.30 -9.12 -0.14
CA ASP A 148 22.36 -10.08 -0.72
C ASP A 148 21.49 -10.71 0.37
N LEU A 149 20.24 -10.25 0.50
CA LEU A 149 19.35 -10.77 1.55
C LEU A 149 19.05 -12.27 1.41
N MET A 150 19.05 -12.80 0.19
CA MET A 150 18.72 -14.21 -0.04
C MET A 150 19.89 -15.15 0.22
N ASN A 151 21.13 -14.63 0.15
CA ASN A 151 22.35 -15.41 0.33
C ASN A 151 23.10 -15.09 1.64
N GLN A 152 22.89 -13.91 2.22
CA GLN A 152 23.59 -13.40 3.40
C GLN A 152 22.66 -12.88 4.52
N PRO A 153 21.52 -13.54 4.84
CA PRO A 153 20.60 -13.03 5.86
C PRO A 153 21.23 -12.99 7.26
N GLY A 154 22.19 -13.89 7.54
CA GLY A 154 22.93 -13.94 8.80
C GLY A 154 23.82 -12.72 9.00
N GLU A 155 24.62 -12.41 7.99
CA GLU A 155 25.57 -11.30 7.95
C GLU A 155 24.84 -9.97 8.01
N ILE A 156 23.74 -9.81 7.26
CA ILE A 156 22.90 -8.60 7.30
C ILE A 156 22.31 -8.41 8.69
N ALA A 157 21.75 -9.48 9.29
CA ALA A 157 21.21 -9.39 10.65
C ALA A 157 22.28 -9.02 11.67
N ASN A 158 23.48 -9.62 11.60
CA ASN A 158 24.59 -9.29 12.49
C ASN A 158 25.06 -7.85 12.31
N TRP A 159 25.15 -7.37 11.07
CA TRP A 159 25.49 -5.98 10.77
C TRP A 159 24.45 -5.02 11.34
N LEU A 160 23.16 -5.29 11.15
CA LEU A 160 22.07 -4.47 11.71
C LEU A 160 22.10 -4.45 13.24
N VAL A 161 22.30 -5.62 13.88
CA VAL A 161 22.40 -5.75 15.34
C VAL A 161 23.61 -4.97 15.88
N HIS A 162 24.75 -5.03 15.20
CA HIS A 162 25.92 -4.24 15.57
C HIS A 162 25.67 -2.74 15.36
N TRP A 163 25.14 -2.35 14.19
CA TRP A 163 24.82 -0.96 13.88
C TRP A 163 23.86 -0.34 14.91
N GLN A 164 22.80 -1.03 15.31
CA GLN A 164 21.88 -0.47 16.32
C GLN A 164 22.51 -0.30 17.72
N SER A 165 23.67 -0.92 17.98
CA SER A 165 24.41 -0.75 19.23
C SER A 165 25.28 0.52 19.24
N THR A 166 25.51 1.12 18.07
CA THR A 166 26.30 2.35 17.92
C THR A 166 25.46 3.63 18.01
N ILE A 167 24.13 3.51 17.93
CA ILE A 167 23.19 4.63 18.07
C ILE A 167 22.69 4.76 19.51
N PRO A 168 22.16 5.93 19.92
CA PRO A 168 21.63 6.12 21.27
C PRO A 168 20.60 5.06 21.71
N ALA A 169 20.58 4.76 23.01
CA ALA A 169 19.70 3.75 23.59
C ALA A 169 18.21 4.15 23.52
N ASP A 170 17.92 5.45 23.58
CA ASP A 170 16.58 6.04 23.50
C ASP A 170 16.11 6.28 22.05
N ALA A 171 16.99 6.05 21.05
CA ALA A 171 16.63 6.16 19.65
C ALA A 171 15.50 5.19 19.28
N LYS A 172 14.60 5.63 18.39
CA LYS A 172 13.57 4.76 17.82
C LYS A 172 14.13 4.07 16.58
N VAL A 173 14.08 2.74 16.57
CA VAL A 173 14.45 1.94 15.39
C VAL A 173 13.18 1.37 14.79
N VAL A 174 13.00 1.59 13.49
CA VAL A 174 11.89 1.06 12.71
C VAL A 174 12.46 0.14 11.65
N ILE A 175 11.99 -1.10 11.56
CA ILE A 175 12.38 -2.04 10.50
C ILE A 175 11.18 -2.41 9.65
N GLY A 176 11.27 -2.15 8.35
CA GLY A 176 10.20 -2.42 7.38
C GLY A 176 10.64 -3.31 6.23
N ASN A 177 9.74 -4.22 5.81
CA ASN A 177 9.94 -5.02 4.60
C ASN A 177 9.05 -4.52 3.46
N TYR A 178 9.69 -4.01 2.42
CA TYR A 178 9.07 -3.47 1.20
C TYR A 178 9.50 -4.24 -0.05
N THR A 179 10.17 -5.37 0.12
CA THR A 179 10.66 -6.18 -0.99
C THR A 179 9.54 -6.99 -1.66
N TYR A 180 9.77 -7.32 -2.93
CA TYR A 180 8.91 -8.14 -3.76
C TYR A 180 9.77 -8.81 -4.83
N LEU A 181 9.50 -10.08 -5.10
CA LEU A 181 9.96 -10.82 -6.28
C LEU A 181 8.80 -11.69 -6.79
N ASP A 182 8.92 -12.21 -8.00
CA ASP A 182 7.93 -13.12 -8.57
C ASP A 182 8.16 -14.56 -8.08
N GLY A 183 7.07 -15.31 -7.95
CA GLY A 183 7.12 -16.74 -7.67
C GLY A 183 7.70 -17.10 -6.30
N ASP A 184 8.40 -18.24 -6.25
CA ASP A 184 9.00 -18.84 -5.06
C ASP A 184 10.06 -17.93 -4.40
N LEU A 185 10.75 -17.12 -5.21
CA LEU A 185 11.71 -16.13 -4.71
C LEU A 185 11.06 -15.13 -3.74
N HIS A 186 9.78 -14.79 -3.90
CA HIS A 186 9.08 -13.91 -2.97
C HIS A 186 8.99 -14.54 -1.57
N VAL A 187 8.69 -15.84 -1.51
CA VAL A 187 8.56 -16.59 -0.25
C VAL A 187 9.91 -16.66 0.44
N LYS A 188 10.96 -17.01 -0.31
CA LYS A 188 12.35 -17.02 0.21
C LYS A 188 12.76 -15.65 0.75
N LEU A 189 12.44 -14.59 0.01
CA LEU A 189 12.78 -13.22 0.41
C LEU A 189 12.02 -12.78 1.67
N ALA A 190 10.74 -13.14 1.79
CA ALA A 190 9.95 -12.89 2.99
C ALA A 190 10.54 -13.59 4.22
N LEU A 191 11.01 -14.84 4.08
CA LEU A 191 11.71 -15.59 5.14
C LEU A 191 13.02 -14.91 5.56
N CYS A 192 13.85 -14.50 4.60
CA CYS A 192 15.13 -13.85 4.91
C CYS A 192 14.94 -12.49 5.60
N ALA A 193 13.95 -11.71 5.16
CA ALA A 193 13.57 -10.46 5.81
C ALA A 193 13.01 -10.70 7.22
N ASP A 194 12.18 -11.73 7.39
CA ASP A 194 11.63 -12.14 8.69
C ASP A 194 12.74 -12.45 9.71
N TYR A 195 13.75 -13.19 9.29
CA TYR A 195 14.92 -13.50 10.11
C TYR A 195 15.64 -12.23 10.59
N CYS A 196 15.86 -11.26 9.70
CA CYS A 196 16.48 -9.98 10.07
C CYS A 196 15.60 -9.18 11.05
N ILE A 197 14.29 -9.12 10.81
CA ILE A 197 13.33 -8.45 11.70
C ILE A 197 13.36 -9.08 13.09
N ALA A 198 13.30 -10.42 13.18
CA ALA A 198 13.32 -11.14 14.44
C ALA A 198 14.61 -10.89 15.24
N LYS A 199 15.78 -10.92 14.57
CA LYS A 199 17.07 -10.65 15.21
C LYS A 199 17.19 -9.23 15.73
N LEU A 200 16.70 -8.25 14.98
CA LEU A 200 16.73 -6.85 15.40
C LEU A 200 15.78 -6.58 16.57
N CYS A 201 14.56 -7.14 16.52
CA CYS A 201 13.59 -7.06 17.62
C CYS A 201 14.14 -7.68 18.91
N ALA A 202 14.77 -8.86 18.82
CA ALA A 202 15.38 -9.53 19.98
C ALA A 202 16.53 -8.72 20.60
N ALA A 203 17.26 -7.94 19.79
CA ALA A 203 18.38 -7.13 20.26
C ALA A 203 17.94 -5.74 20.76
N ARG A 204 16.78 -5.21 20.34
CA ARG A 204 16.22 -3.94 20.80
C ARG A 204 14.69 -4.05 20.93
N GLN A 205 14.22 -4.17 22.18
CA GLN A 205 12.79 -4.34 22.50
C GLN A 205 11.90 -3.16 22.05
N SER A 206 12.47 -1.96 21.90
CA SER A 206 11.76 -0.77 21.42
C SER A 206 11.63 -0.68 19.90
N THR A 207 12.06 -1.70 19.15
CA THR A 207 11.96 -1.73 17.69
C THR A 207 10.50 -1.73 17.24
N THR A 208 10.17 -0.84 16.29
CA THR A 208 8.90 -0.86 15.55
C THR A 208 9.06 -1.73 14.30
N VAL A 209 8.09 -2.59 14.02
CA VAL A 209 8.05 -3.39 12.78
C VAL A 209 7.05 -2.78 11.80
N ALA A 210 7.38 -2.75 10.52
CA ALA A 210 6.53 -2.14 9.49
C ALA A 210 6.31 -3.05 8.28
N PHE A 211 5.07 -3.11 7.82
CA PHE A 211 4.67 -3.78 6.59
C PHE A 211 3.64 -2.96 5.82
N LEU A 212 3.71 -3.01 4.49
CA LEU A 212 2.60 -2.61 3.64
C LEU A 212 1.73 -3.84 3.38
N CYS A 213 0.66 -4.00 4.16
CA CYS A 213 -0.25 -5.11 3.97
C CYS A 213 -0.98 -4.93 2.63
N THR A 214 -1.02 -5.99 1.82
CA THR A 214 -1.68 -5.95 0.52
C THR A 214 -3.21 -5.88 0.70
N PRO A 215 -3.94 -5.12 -0.12
CA PRO A 215 -5.41 -5.15 -0.10
C PRO A 215 -5.96 -6.44 -0.72
N THR A 216 -5.10 -7.24 -1.38
CA THR A 216 -5.47 -8.49 -2.06
C THR A 216 -5.29 -9.74 -1.19
N ASP A 217 -5.54 -9.62 0.10
CA ASP A 217 -5.46 -10.71 1.09
C ASP A 217 -6.73 -10.69 1.97
N ILE A 218 -6.91 -11.72 2.79
CA ILE A 218 -8.04 -11.80 3.73
C ILE A 218 -7.67 -11.04 5.00
N HIS A 219 -8.50 -10.05 5.37
CA HIS A 219 -8.30 -9.18 6.53
C HIS A 219 -9.48 -9.18 7.47
N VAL A 220 -9.21 -8.94 8.75
CA VAL A 220 -10.23 -8.43 9.67
C VAL A 220 -10.54 -6.98 9.28
N CYS A 221 -11.82 -6.63 9.20
CA CYS A 221 -12.26 -5.27 8.92
C CYS A 221 -13.14 -4.72 10.05
N PRO A 222 -13.27 -3.38 10.18
CA PRO A 222 -14.24 -2.77 11.07
C PRO A 222 -15.68 -3.15 10.67
N LYS A 223 -16.58 -3.20 11.66
CA LYS A 223 -18.00 -3.47 11.41
C LYS A 223 -18.61 -2.45 10.45
N GLU A 224 -18.18 -1.20 10.54
CA GLU A 224 -18.61 -0.09 9.70
C GLU A 224 -18.25 -0.31 8.22
N ALA A 225 -17.16 -1.03 7.95
CA ALA A 225 -16.75 -1.39 6.60
C ALA A 225 -17.63 -2.52 6.04
N HIS A 226 -17.88 -3.55 6.86
CA HIS A 226 -18.80 -4.65 6.53
C HIS A 226 -20.23 -4.15 6.26
N ASP A 227 -20.78 -3.32 7.15
CA ASP A 227 -22.12 -2.75 7.02
C ASP A 227 -22.23 -1.83 5.78
N ALA A 228 -21.13 -1.20 5.36
CA ALA A 228 -21.09 -0.42 4.13
C ALA A 228 -21.08 -1.34 2.89
N ALA A 229 -20.32 -2.43 2.90
CA ALA A 229 -20.35 -3.44 1.84
C ALA A 229 -21.75 -4.07 1.69
N GLU A 230 -22.42 -4.40 2.80
CA GLU A 230 -23.82 -4.87 2.79
C GLU A 230 -24.77 -3.85 2.16
N ARG A 231 -24.70 -2.58 2.58
CA ARG A 231 -25.56 -1.51 2.04
C ARG A 231 -25.30 -1.20 0.58
N ASN A 232 -24.06 -1.33 0.12
CA ASN A 232 -23.69 -1.12 -1.27
C ASN A 232 -24.11 -2.30 -2.16
N TYR A 233 -24.33 -3.49 -1.58
CA TYR A 233 -24.77 -4.66 -2.33
C TYR A 233 -26.18 -4.44 -2.91
N GLY A 234 -26.29 -4.46 -4.23
CA GLY A 234 -27.53 -4.15 -4.94
C GLY A 234 -27.81 -2.66 -5.15
N SER A 235 -26.89 -1.76 -4.74
CA SER A 235 -27.03 -0.31 -4.91
C SER A 235 -26.47 0.24 -6.23
N GLY A 236 -26.05 -0.62 -7.18
CA GLY A 236 -25.52 -0.22 -8.48
C GLY A 236 -26.62 0.25 -9.43
N LEU A 237 -26.56 -0.12 -10.72
CA LEU A 237 -27.67 0.13 -11.68
C LEU A 237 -29.00 -0.55 -11.28
N GLY A 238 -29.08 -1.21 -10.12
CA GLY A 238 -30.01 -1.00 -8.98
C GLY A 238 -31.51 -0.71 -9.14
N SER A 239 -32.04 -0.48 -10.35
CA SER A 239 -33.47 -0.59 -10.68
C SER A 239 -33.73 -1.53 -11.87
N LEU A 240 -32.68 -1.92 -12.62
CA LEU A 240 -32.78 -2.76 -13.83
C LEU A 240 -32.27 -4.20 -13.64
N GLY A 241 -31.63 -4.53 -12.50
CA GLY A 241 -31.20 -5.91 -12.19
C GLY A 241 -30.01 -6.46 -13.00
N LEU A 242 -29.29 -5.62 -13.75
CA LEU A 242 -28.18 -6.06 -14.63
C LEU A 242 -27.03 -6.76 -13.88
N GLU A 243 -26.75 -6.37 -12.65
CA GLU A 243 -25.71 -6.99 -11.82
C GLU A 243 -26.09 -8.41 -11.39
N MET A 244 -27.37 -8.63 -11.04
CA MET A 244 -27.90 -9.95 -10.75
C MET A 244 -27.91 -10.83 -12.00
N LEU A 245 -28.22 -10.26 -13.16
CA LEU A 245 -28.15 -10.97 -14.44
C LEU A 245 -26.71 -11.38 -14.76
N ALA A 246 -25.72 -10.48 -14.62
CA ALA A 246 -24.31 -10.81 -14.83
C ALA A 246 -23.80 -11.89 -13.86
N HIS A 247 -24.21 -11.83 -12.59
CA HIS A 247 -23.93 -12.87 -11.61
C HIS A 247 -24.52 -14.23 -12.05
N ALA A 248 -25.80 -14.25 -12.45
CA ALA A 248 -26.47 -15.47 -12.90
C ALA A 248 -25.85 -16.05 -14.19
N LEU A 249 -25.63 -15.21 -15.22
CA LEU A 249 -25.06 -15.62 -16.51
C LEU A 249 -23.62 -16.12 -16.40
N SER A 250 -22.86 -15.63 -15.43
CA SER A 250 -21.50 -16.11 -15.15
C SER A 250 -21.45 -17.39 -14.30
N GLY A 251 -22.62 -17.97 -13.95
CA GLY A 251 -22.70 -19.12 -13.05
C GLY A 251 -22.24 -18.78 -11.62
N GLY A 252 -22.47 -17.54 -11.18
CA GLY A 252 -22.13 -17.06 -9.84
C GLY A 252 -20.69 -16.59 -9.66
N LYS A 253 -19.92 -16.41 -10.74
CA LYS A 253 -18.49 -16.06 -10.69
C LYS A 253 -18.22 -14.55 -10.65
N LEU A 254 -19.05 -13.76 -11.32
CA LEU A 254 -18.92 -12.30 -11.37
C LEU A 254 -19.80 -11.65 -10.31
N LEU A 255 -19.38 -10.50 -9.78
CA LEU A 255 -20.14 -9.71 -8.80
C LEU A 255 -20.58 -10.53 -7.58
N VAL A 256 -19.64 -11.28 -7.00
CA VAL A 256 -19.85 -12.06 -5.78
C VAL A 256 -19.91 -11.12 -4.59
N LYS A 257 -20.91 -11.29 -3.71
CA LYS A 257 -21.11 -10.46 -2.50
C LYS A 257 -19.84 -10.42 -1.65
N ASN A 258 -19.41 -9.21 -1.28
CA ASN A 258 -18.20 -8.99 -0.49
C ASN A 258 -18.40 -9.25 1.01
N ALA A 259 -19.54 -8.80 1.54
CA ALA A 259 -19.86 -8.93 2.95
C ALA A 259 -20.11 -10.40 3.32
N LEU A 260 -19.19 -10.96 4.12
CA LEU A 260 -19.23 -12.33 4.62
C LEU A 260 -19.99 -12.40 5.95
N ALA A 261 -20.49 -13.58 6.29
CA ALA A 261 -21.02 -13.80 7.64
C ALA A 261 -19.91 -13.57 8.69
N PRO A 262 -20.17 -12.82 9.77
CA PRO A 262 -19.18 -12.63 10.84
C PRO A 262 -18.80 -13.95 11.50
N VAL A 263 -17.55 -14.04 11.97
CA VAL A 263 -17.03 -15.20 12.70
C VAL A 263 -17.05 -14.90 14.19
N LYS A 264 -17.56 -15.83 15.01
CA LYS A 264 -17.47 -15.70 16.47
C LYS A 264 -16.11 -16.15 16.98
N SER A 265 -15.43 -15.27 17.71
CA SER A 265 -14.22 -15.61 18.45
C SER A 265 -14.52 -16.48 19.67
N ALA A 266 -13.48 -17.03 20.30
CA ALA A 266 -13.59 -17.81 21.53
C ALA A 266 -14.22 -17.03 22.71
N SER A 267 -14.12 -15.69 22.71
CA SER A 267 -14.76 -14.82 23.71
C SER A 267 -16.21 -14.46 23.37
N GLY A 268 -16.76 -14.99 22.26
CA GLY A 268 -18.11 -14.68 21.77
C GLY A 268 -18.22 -13.37 20.97
N LYS A 269 -17.15 -12.59 20.86
CA LYS A 269 -17.10 -11.38 20.04
C LYS A 269 -17.19 -11.71 18.55
N GLU A 270 -17.99 -10.94 17.82
CA GLU A 270 -18.11 -11.03 16.36
C GLU A 270 -16.94 -10.35 15.67
N ILE A 271 -16.26 -11.10 14.81
CA ILE A 271 -15.15 -10.65 13.98
C ILE A 271 -15.61 -10.58 12.53
N HIS A 272 -15.49 -9.39 11.94
CA HIS A 272 -15.87 -9.14 10.56
C HIS A 272 -14.65 -9.31 9.66
N LEU A 273 -14.84 -9.96 8.51
CA LEU A 273 -13.79 -10.27 7.56
C LEU A 273 -14.13 -9.72 6.19
N VAL A 274 -13.09 -9.37 5.45
CA VAL A 274 -13.15 -9.09 4.02
C VAL A 274 -12.28 -10.09 3.28
N ASP A 275 -12.86 -10.72 2.26
CA ASP A 275 -12.14 -11.60 1.36
C ASP A 275 -11.65 -10.81 0.14
N GLY A 276 -10.49 -10.17 0.33
CA GLY A 276 -9.75 -9.53 -0.73
C GLY A 276 -8.80 -10.48 -1.47
N LEU A 277 -8.76 -11.78 -1.12
CA LEU A 277 -7.74 -12.68 -1.64
C LEU A 277 -7.79 -12.72 -3.17
N SER A 278 -6.67 -12.39 -3.81
CA SER A 278 -6.57 -12.50 -5.26
C SER A 278 -5.89 -13.78 -5.71
N VAL A 279 -6.67 -14.71 -6.27
CA VAL A 279 -6.16 -15.99 -6.78
C VAL A 279 -5.22 -15.77 -7.97
N ALA A 280 -5.48 -14.71 -8.75
CA ALA A 280 -4.65 -14.33 -9.90
C ALA A 280 -3.20 -13.98 -9.51
N GLN A 281 -2.95 -13.55 -8.27
CA GLN A 281 -1.60 -13.29 -7.77
C GLN A 281 -0.81 -14.56 -7.48
N GLY A 282 -1.49 -15.71 -7.38
CA GLY A 282 -0.89 -17.02 -7.17
C GLY A 282 -0.52 -17.33 -5.71
N PRO A 283 -0.29 -18.61 -5.41
CA PRO A 283 -0.10 -19.09 -4.04
C PRO A 283 1.16 -18.56 -3.36
N ASN A 284 2.25 -18.36 -4.12
CA ASN A 284 3.50 -17.83 -3.58
C ASN A 284 3.37 -16.39 -3.08
N TYR A 285 2.62 -15.55 -3.80
CA TYR A 285 2.32 -14.20 -3.36
C TYR A 285 1.50 -14.20 -2.07
N GLY A 286 0.41 -14.98 -2.05
CA GLY A 286 -0.44 -15.13 -0.87
C GLY A 286 0.34 -15.60 0.36
N LEU A 287 1.18 -16.63 0.20
CA LEU A 287 2.03 -17.14 1.27
C LEU A 287 3.03 -16.07 1.77
N ALA A 288 3.78 -15.43 0.87
CA ALA A 288 4.76 -14.42 1.26
C ALA A 288 4.13 -13.25 2.04
N LYS A 289 2.95 -12.77 1.61
CA LYS A 289 2.20 -11.73 2.32
C LYS A 289 1.61 -12.22 3.64
N ARG A 290 1.13 -13.46 3.70
CA ARG A 290 0.63 -14.05 4.95
C ARG A 290 1.72 -14.21 6.01
N MET A 291 2.94 -14.54 5.60
CA MET A 291 4.09 -14.61 6.51
C MET A 291 4.42 -13.26 7.15
N GLN A 292 4.30 -12.16 6.40
CA GLN A 292 4.43 -10.81 6.95
C GLN A 292 3.38 -10.53 8.04
N HIS A 293 2.14 -11.01 7.87
CA HIS A 293 1.09 -10.92 8.90
C HIS A 293 1.41 -11.74 10.14
N TRP A 294 1.94 -12.96 9.97
CA TRP A 294 2.33 -13.78 11.12
C TRP A 294 3.45 -13.13 11.93
N ARG A 295 4.49 -12.58 11.27
CA ARG A 295 5.52 -11.80 11.96
C ARG A 295 4.94 -10.59 12.68
N ALA A 296 4.05 -9.84 12.03
CA ALA A 296 3.38 -8.70 12.64
C ALA A 296 2.63 -9.12 13.92
N CYS A 297 1.90 -10.23 13.91
CA CYS A 297 1.22 -10.73 15.10
C CYS A 297 2.22 -11.11 16.21
N ILE A 298 3.25 -11.89 15.87
CA ILE A 298 4.28 -12.33 16.83
C ILE A 298 4.99 -11.13 17.46
N ALA A 299 5.35 -10.11 16.66
CA ALA A 299 6.02 -8.91 17.15
C ALA A 299 5.10 -8.07 18.06
N TYR A 300 3.83 -7.91 17.68
CA TYR A 300 2.84 -7.17 18.47
C TYR A 300 2.59 -7.85 19.82
N ASP A 301 2.42 -9.18 19.83
CA ASP A 301 2.25 -9.97 21.05
C ASP A 301 3.50 -9.97 21.94
N ALA A 302 4.69 -9.84 21.33
CA ALA A 302 5.95 -9.64 22.05
C ALA A 302 6.14 -8.18 22.54
N GLY A 303 5.17 -7.28 22.35
CA GLY A 303 5.22 -5.92 22.87
C GLY A 303 5.88 -4.88 21.96
N HIS A 304 6.15 -5.21 20.70
CA HIS A 304 6.63 -4.26 19.70
C HIS A 304 5.48 -3.46 19.07
N THR A 305 5.72 -2.20 18.74
CA THR A 305 4.81 -1.45 17.84
C THR A 305 4.87 -2.06 16.44
N VAL A 306 3.71 -2.24 15.79
CA VAL A 306 3.62 -2.88 14.48
C VAL A 306 2.77 -2.06 13.51
N SER A 307 3.42 -1.29 12.64
CA SER A 307 2.76 -0.50 11.60
C SER A 307 2.41 -1.38 10.39
N SER A 308 1.18 -1.90 10.38
CA SER A 308 0.68 -2.91 9.43
C SER A 308 -0.64 -2.51 8.77
N MET A 309 -0.76 -1.26 8.35
CA MET A 309 -1.91 -0.77 7.60
C MET A 309 -2.03 -1.45 6.23
N VAL A 310 -3.28 -1.70 5.81
CA VAL A 310 -3.57 -2.16 4.45
C VAL A 310 -3.37 -1.01 3.47
N ALA A 311 -2.47 -1.21 2.52
CA ALA A 311 -2.18 -0.27 1.46
C ALA A 311 -3.26 -0.31 0.37
N PRO A 312 -3.48 0.80 -0.37
CA PRO A 312 -4.39 0.81 -1.50
C PRO A 312 -3.83 -0.01 -2.66
N SER A 313 -4.70 -0.41 -3.59
CA SER A 313 -4.24 -0.79 -4.92
C SER A 313 -3.62 0.42 -5.61
N THR A 314 -2.38 0.28 -6.03
CA THR A 314 -1.58 1.37 -6.59
C THR A 314 -1.22 1.11 -8.04
N ALA A 315 -1.45 2.10 -8.89
CA ALA A 315 -1.08 2.09 -10.29
C ALA A 315 0.42 2.35 -10.48
N THR A 316 1.25 1.37 -10.10
CA THR A 316 2.69 1.38 -10.39
C THR A 316 2.94 1.03 -11.85
N ILE A 317 4.09 1.44 -12.39
CA ILE A 317 4.49 1.10 -13.77
C ILE A 317 4.46 -0.42 -14.01
N SER A 318 4.90 -1.21 -13.03
CA SER A 318 4.91 -2.68 -13.09
C SER A 318 3.51 -3.30 -13.02
N VAL A 319 2.45 -2.58 -12.67
CA VAL A 319 1.08 -3.09 -12.73
C VAL A 319 0.40 -2.66 -14.02
N ILE A 320 0.49 -1.38 -14.37
CA ILE A 320 -0.24 -0.81 -15.50
C ILE A 320 0.34 -1.18 -16.88
N HIS A 321 1.56 -1.72 -16.96
CA HIS A 321 2.10 -2.24 -18.21
C HIS A 321 1.25 -3.40 -18.77
N ASN A 322 0.55 -4.13 -17.91
CA ASN A 322 -0.45 -5.10 -18.31
C ASN A 322 -1.78 -4.39 -18.61
N LYS A 323 -2.14 -4.34 -19.89
CA LYS A 323 -3.32 -3.60 -20.37
C LYS A 323 -4.63 -4.07 -19.74
N THR A 324 -4.76 -5.37 -19.44
CA THR A 324 -5.97 -5.92 -18.82
C THR A 324 -6.20 -5.34 -17.43
N PHE A 325 -5.14 -5.22 -16.62
CA PHE A 325 -5.23 -4.55 -15.31
C PHE A 325 -5.55 -3.06 -15.46
N ALA A 326 -4.93 -2.36 -16.41
CA ALA A 326 -5.21 -0.96 -16.68
C ALA A 326 -6.70 -0.72 -17.06
N TRP A 327 -7.29 -1.60 -17.88
CA TRP A 327 -8.71 -1.52 -18.24
C TRP A 327 -9.64 -1.82 -17.08
N ALA A 328 -9.34 -2.86 -16.29
CA ALA A 328 -10.10 -3.16 -15.09
C ALA A 328 -10.07 -1.96 -14.11
N TYR A 329 -8.90 -1.38 -13.87
CA TYR A 329 -8.76 -0.18 -13.03
C TYR A 329 -9.56 1.02 -13.55
N GLY A 330 -9.76 1.14 -14.86
CA GLY A 330 -10.60 2.17 -15.45
C GLY A 330 -12.07 2.09 -15.06
N GLY A 331 -12.62 0.88 -14.84
CA GLY A 331 -14.02 0.69 -14.45
C GLY A 331 -14.26 0.59 -12.95
N MET A 332 -13.21 0.34 -12.16
CA MET A 332 -13.30 0.21 -10.70
C MET A 332 -13.92 1.42 -9.95
N PRO A 333 -13.83 2.67 -10.43
CA PRO A 333 -14.54 3.80 -9.82
C PRO A 333 -16.07 3.62 -9.75
N TYR A 334 -16.68 2.85 -10.67
CA TYR A 334 -18.10 2.49 -10.59
C TYR A 334 -18.43 1.76 -9.29
N PHE A 335 -17.52 0.90 -8.81
CA PHE A 335 -17.64 0.17 -7.56
C PHE A 335 -17.14 0.96 -6.34
N LYS A 336 -16.97 2.29 -6.47
CA LYS A 336 -16.41 3.18 -5.44
C LYS A 336 -14.99 2.77 -5.01
N TYR A 337 -14.27 2.07 -5.88
CA TYR A 337 -12.89 1.65 -5.64
C TYR A 337 -11.93 2.62 -6.34
N GLU A 338 -11.25 3.44 -5.54
CA GLU A 338 -10.23 4.38 -5.98
C GLU A 338 -8.85 3.72 -6.03
N ILE A 339 -8.26 3.67 -7.22
CA ILE A 339 -6.87 3.23 -7.43
C ILE A 339 -5.94 4.40 -7.15
N PHE A 340 -4.96 4.21 -6.29
CA PHE A 340 -4.05 5.29 -5.92
C PHE A 340 -2.93 5.45 -6.94
N LYS A 341 -2.47 6.68 -7.13
CA LYS A 341 -1.20 6.95 -7.79
C LYS A 341 -0.04 6.61 -6.84
N GLN A 342 1.12 6.28 -7.41
CA GLN A 342 2.27 5.82 -6.64
C GLN A 342 2.69 6.87 -5.60
N GLU A 343 2.84 8.13 -6.02
CA GLU A 343 3.28 9.24 -5.17
C GLU A 343 2.30 9.51 -4.01
N THR A 344 0.99 9.42 -4.28
CA THR A 344 -0.05 9.52 -3.25
C THR A 344 0.09 8.38 -2.25
N THR A 345 0.31 7.15 -2.72
CA THR A 345 0.48 6.00 -1.82
C THR A 345 1.74 6.13 -0.98
N ASN A 346 2.90 6.44 -1.58
CA ASN A 346 4.14 6.63 -0.83
C ASN A 346 3.96 7.68 0.28
N ALA A 347 3.27 8.79 -0.02
CA ALA A 347 3.03 9.85 0.96
C ALA A 347 2.00 9.43 2.03
N VAL A 348 0.88 8.80 1.69
CA VAL A 348 -0.09 8.40 2.71
C VAL A 348 0.48 7.29 3.61
N MET A 349 1.08 6.26 3.03
CA MET A 349 1.61 5.13 3.81
C MET A 349 2.82 5.53 4.67
N ALA A 350 3.66 6.45 4.21
CA ALA A 350 4.71 7.04 5.05
C ALA A 350 4.13 7.84 6.22
N ALA A 351 3.01 8.54 6.02
CA ALA A 351 2.35 9.30 7.10
C ALA A 351 1.89 8.37 8.22
N LEU A 352 1.20 7.27 7.85
CA LEU A 352 0.73 6.28 8.81
C LEU A 352 1.89 5.60 9.55
N LEU A 353 2.97 5.26 8.83
CA LEU A 353 4.19 4.73 9.45
C LEU A 353 4.78 5.68 10.50
N MET A 354 4.88 6.97 10.17
CA MET A 354 5.38 7.99 11.10
C MET A 354 4.43 8.18 12.28
N HIS A 355 3.12 8.25 12.04
CA HIS A 355 2.13 8.27 13.11
C HIS A 355 2.32 7.10 14.08
N ASP A 356 2.41 5.88 13.57
CA ASP A 356 2.51 4.69 14.43
C ASP A 356 3.80 4.64 15.22
N THR A 357 4.88 5.15 14.63
CA THR A 357 6.20 5.22 15.27
C THR A 357 6.27 6.33 16.33
N LEU A 358 5.64 7.48 16.08
CA LEU A 358 5.82 8.70 16.85
C LEU A 358 4.72 8.91 17.90
N ASN A 359 3.49 8.51 17.59
CA ASN A 359 2.35 8.68 18.47
C ASN A 359 2.22 7.51 19.46
N ALA A 360 2.44 7.78 20.75
CA ALA A 360 2.27 6.78 21.80
C ALA A 360 0.82 6.22 21.87
N ALA A 361 -0.17 7.00 21.43
CA ALA A 361 -1.57 6.61 21.37
C ALA A 361 -1.97 5.83 20.10
N SER A 362 -1.02 5.55 19.18
CA SER A 362 -1.34 4.80 17.95
C SER A 362 -1.96 3.43 18.27
N PRO A 363 -2.98 2.97 17.50
CA PRO A 363 -3.54 1.64 17.66
C PRO A 363 -2.53 0.52 17.41
N LYS A 364 -1.42 0.82 16.71
CA LYS A 364 -0.35 -0.11 16.41
C LYS A 364 0.63 -0.32 17.55
N ASN A 365 0.50 0.43 18.64
CA ASN A 365 1.25 0.23 19.87
C ASN A 365 0.51 -0.77 20.78
N PRO A 366 1.13 -1.91 21.18
CA PRO A 366 0.47 -2.93 21.98
C PRO A 366 0.05 -2.47 23.38
N LYS A 367 0.61 -1.37 23.90
CA LYS A 367 0.13 -0.74 25.13
C LYS A 367 -1.33 -0.27 25.02
N ASN A 368 -1.80 0.02 23.82
CA ASN A 368 -3.16 0.48 23.56
C ASN A 368 -4.14 -0.66 23.27
N ARG A 369 -3.69 -1.93 23.22
CA ARG A 369 -4.48 -3.12 22.86
C ARG A 369 -5.87 -3.16 23.50
N LYS A 370 -5.94 -2.89 24.81
CA LYS A 370 -7.21 -2.87 25.57
C LYS A 370 -8.10 -1.68 25.18
N ALA A 371 -7.51 -0.49 25.02
CA ALA A 371 -8.25 0.73 24.68
C ALA A 371 -8.90 0.66 23.30
N ILE A 372 -8.25 -0.03 22.35
CA ILE A 372 -8.75 -0.24 20.99
C ILE A 372 -9.58 -1.53 20.84
N GLY A 373 -9.73 -2.31 21.93
CA GLY A 373 -10.50 -3.54 21.95
C GLY A 373 -9.96 -4.61 21.00
N ILE A 374 -8.65 -4.90 21.03
CA ILE A 374 -8.04 -6.05 20.36
C ILE A 374 -7.97 -7.22 21.34
N ASP A 375 -8.82 -8.23 21.12
CA ASP A 375 -8.78 -9.47 21.90
C ASP A 375 -7.92 -10.49 21.18
N ASN A 376 -8.16 -10.66 19.88
CA ASN A 376 -7.35 -11.47 18.99
C ASN A 376 -6.40 -10.58 18.18
N THR A 377 -5.11 -10.94 18.14
CA THR A 377 -4.08 -10.14 17.46
C THR A 377 -4.34 -9.93 15.96
N LEU A 378 -5.10 -10.80 15.30
CA LEU A 378 -5.55 -10.58 13.91
C LEU A 378 -6.38 -9.30 13.75
N GLU A 379 -7.03 -8.82 14.81
CA GLU A 379 -7.78 -7.58 14.79
C GLU A 379 -6.88 -6.35 14.63
N LEU A 380 -5.56 -6.47 14.81
CA LEU A 380 -4.59 -5.40 14.50
C LEU A 380 -4.73 -4.88 13.07
N PHE A 381 -5.05 -5.76 12.11
CA PHE A 381 -5.12 -5.41 10.70
C PHE A 381 -6.38 -4.62 10.33
N ARG A 382 -7.37 -4.53 11.24
CA ARG A 382 -8.61 -3.76 11.00
C ARG A 382 -8.43 -2.26 11.13
N THR A 383 -7.33 -1.81 11.75
CA THR A 383 -7.10 -0.39 12.04
C THR A 383 -6.26 0.27 10.94
N GLN A 384 -6.57 1.55 10.68
CA GLN A 384 -5.90 2.44 9.75
C GLN A 384 -5.85 1.90 8.31
N GLY A 385 -6.93 1.27 7.84
CA GLY A 385 -7.03 0.75 6.48
C GLY A 385 -7.05 1.86 5.43
N VAL A 386 -6.17 1.78 4.42
CA VAL A 386 -6.13 2.69 3.25
C VAL A 386 -6.50 1.89 2.00
N HIS A 387 -7.51 1.03 2.09
CA HIS A 387 -7.82 -0.03 1.12
C HIS A 387 -8.47 0.48 -0.19
N GLY A 388 -8.49 1.79 -0.43
CA GLY A 388 -9.03 2.41 -1.65
C GLY A 388 -10.55 2.28 -1.84
N GLY A 389 -11.29 1.78 -0.84
CA GLY A 389 -12.70 1.39 -1.00
C GLY A 389 -12.97 -0.10 -1.06
N LEU A 390 -11.94 -0.95 -1.20
CA LEU A 390 -12.12 -2.41 -1.33
C LEU A 390 -12.94 -3.03 -0.20
N TRP A 391 -12.69 -2.69 1.05
CA TRP A 391 -13.42 -3.26 2.19
C TRP A 391 -14.90 -2.88 2.22
N ARG A 392 -15.25 -1.74 1.64
CA ARG A 392 -16.60 -1.19 1.60
C ARG A 392 -17.31 -1.48 0.28
N CYS A 393 -16.63 -2.13 -0.67
CA CYS A 393 -17.19 -2.52 -1.94
C CYS A 393 -18.32 -3.55 -1.74
N ALA A 394 -19.35 -3.46 -2.58
CA ALA A 394 -20.45 -4.44 -2.64
C ALA A 394 -19.97 -5.85 -2.99
N TYR A 395 -18.95 -5.92 -3.85
CA TYR A 395 -18.51 -7.14 -4.51
C TYR A 395 -17.04 -7.44 -4.25
N LYS A 396 -16.69 -8.73 -4.16
CA LYS A 396 -15.31 -9.18 -3.97
C LYS A 396 -14.42 -8.70 -5.12
N VAL A 397 -13.19 -8.30 -4.81
CA VAL A 397 -12.25 -7.76 -5.81
C VAL A 397 -11.99 -8.71 -6.98
N ASP A 398 -11.89 -10.01 -6.72
CA ASP A 398 -11.65 -11.03 -7.75
C ASP A 398 -12.88 -11.30 -8.63
N SER A 399 -14.03 -10.71 -8.32
CA SER A 399 -15.27 -10.87 -9.08
C SER A 399 -15.68 -9.64 -9.89
N ILE A 400 -14.95 -8.52 -9.76
CA ILE A 400 -15.27 -7.26 -10.45
C ILE A 400 -14.36 -6.95 -11.63
N GLY A 401 -13.24 -7.65 -11.82
CA GLY A 401 -12.21 -7.30 -12.82
C GLY A 401 -12.75 -7.23 -14.26
N GLU A 402 -13.37 -8.30 -14.74
CA GLU A 402 -13.94 -8.37 -16.09
C GLU A 402 -15.08 -7.37 -16.29
N VAL A 403 -15.98 -7.25 -15.31
CA VAL A 403 -17.09 -6.29 -15.35
C VAL A 403 -16.56 -4.85 -15.37
N SER A 404 -15.49 -4.56 -14.62
CA SER A 404 -14.86 -3.24 -14.62
C SER A 404 -14.25 -2.92 -15.99
N ALA A 405 -13.59 -3.88 -16.64
CA ALA A 405 -13.09 -3.68 -17.99
C ALA A 405 -14.22 -3.40 -18.99
N LEU A 406 -15.35 -4.11 -18.89
CA LEU A 406 -16.53 -3.86 -19.72
C LEU A 406 -17.13 -2.46 -19.47
N ILE A 407 -17.28 -2.06 -18.21
CA ILE A 407 -17.76 -0.72 -17.83
C ILE A 407 -16.86 0.36 -18.42
N TYR A 408 -15.54 0.18 -18.32
CA TYR A 408 -14.57 1.11 -18.90
C TYR A 408 -14.77 1.30 -20.41
N PHE A 409 -14.88 0.20 -21.17
CA PHE A 409 -15.09 0.28 -22.62
C PHE A 409 -16.47 0.81 -22.99
N ALA A 410 -17.52 0.48 -22.23
CA ALA A 410 -18.85 1.05 -22.42
C ALA A 410 -18.85 2.57 -22.21
N GLY A 411 -18.13 3.06 -21.19
CA GLY A 411 -17.94 4.49 -20.96
C GLY A 411 -17.20 5.21 -22.10
N ILE A 412 -16.21 4.56 -22.71
CA ILE A 412 -15.53 5.09 -23.92
C ILE A 412 -16.47 5.12 -25.12
N ALA A 413 -17.31 4.10 -25.29
CA ALA A 413 -18.21 4.00 -26.43
C ALA A 413 -19.46 4.90 -26.29
N SER A 414 -19.85 5.27 -25.07
CA SER A 414 -21.07 6.04 -24.80
C SER A 414 -21.15 7.36 -25.60
N PRO A 415 -20.10 8.21 -25.69
CA PRO A 415 -20.13 9.42 -26.51
C PRO A 415 -20.39 9.13 -28.00
N ALA A 416 -19.81 8.05 -28.54
CA ALA A 416 -19.96 7.65 -29.94
C ALA A 416 -21.38 7.16 -30.25
N PHE A 417 -22.00 6.43 -29.32
CA PHE A 417 -23.40 6.03 -29.45
C PHE A 417 -24.35 7.23 -29.35
N THR A 418 -24.14 8.15 -28.40
CA THR A 418 -24.93 9.39 -28.34
C THR A 418 -24.76 10.25 -29.59
N ALA A 419 -23.56 10.32 -30.16
CA ALA A 419 -23.32 11.05 -31.41
C ALA A 419 -24.01 10.38 -32.60
N ALA A 420 -23.95 9.05 -32.72
CA ALA A 420 -24.64 8.29 -33.75
C ALA A 420 -26.17 8.41 -33.63
N SER A 421 -26.72 8.36 -32.40
CA SER A 421 -28.13 8.57 -32.13
C SER A 421 -28.58 10.01 -32.43
N ALA A 422 -27.76 11.02 -32.12
CA ALA A 422 -28.05 12.41 -32.45
C ALA A 422 -28.04 12.67 -33.97
N VAL A 423 -27.11 12.04 -34.70
CA VAL A 423 -27.07 12.09 -36.18
C VAL A 423 -28.28 11.38 -36.78
N MET A 424 -28.66 10.20 -36.28
CA MET A 424 -29.87 9.49 -36.69
C MET A 424 -31.15 10.31 -36.42
N LEU A 425 -31.27 10.91 -35.24
CA LEU A 425 -32.39 11.80 -34.91
C LEU A 425 -32.41 13.05 -35.80
N GLY A 426 -31.24 13.62 -36.12
CA GLY A 426 -31.09 14.73 -37.06
C GLY A 426 -31.51 14.36 -38.48
N ILE A 427 -31.15 13.16 -38.95
CA ILE A 427 -31.56 12.63 -40.26
C ILE A 427 -33.08 12.40 -40.30
N VAL A 428 -33.65 11.78 -39.26
CA VAL A 428 -35.11 11.57 -39.15
C VAL A 428 -35.87 12.89 -39.09
N ALA A 429 -35.37 13.89 -38.36
CA ALA A 429 -35.96 15.22 -38.32
C ALA A 429 -35.88 15.94 -39.69
N MET A 430 -34.74 15.84 -40.40
CA MET A 430 -34.60 16.36 -41.77
C MET A 430 -35.51 15.66 -42.78
N MET A 431 -35.69 14.34 -42.63
CA MET A 431 -36.63 13.58 -43.46
C MET A 431 -38.06 14.04 -43.19
N ASN A 432 -38.46 14.24 -41.93
CA ASN A 432 -39.81 14.72 -41.59
C ASN A 432 -40.08 16.17 -42.03
N MET A 433 -39.06 17.03 -42.09
CA MET A 433 -39.20 18.41 -42.63
C MET A 433 -39.34 18.48 -44.15
N LYS A 434 -38.99 17.42 -44.90
CA LYS A 434 -39.18 17.37 -46.36
C LYS A 434 -40.57 16.86 -46.78
N TRP A 435 -41.41 16.46 -45.83
CA TRP A 435 -42.78 15.97 -46.04
C TRP A 435 -43.86 16.90 -45.46
N GLN A 436 -43.50 18.14 -45.12
CA GLN A 436 -44.42 19.28 -44.94
C GLN A 436 -44.15 20.29 -46.05
#